data_AF-A0A2S1JTN0-F1
#
_entry.id   AF-A0A2S1JTN0-F1
#
_cell.length_a   1.000
_cell.length_b   1.000
_cell.length_c   1.000
_cell.angle_alpha   90.00
_cell.angle_beta   90.00
_cell.angle_gamma   90.00
#
_symmetry.space_group_name_H-M   'P 1'
#
loop_
_entity.id
_entity.type
_entity.pdbx_description
1 polymer ?
#
loop_
_entity_poly.entity_id
_entity_poly.type
_entity_poly.pdbx_seq_one_letter_code
_entity_poly.pdbx_strand_id
1 'polypeptide(L)'
;MDFGGYVNFDEIVARLEESDLDKVKKAKKITESQRNNLRQTKMSHSFEPVMSHPGRIKYIVQAKDDGFDVILLFIDTNDPQKHLARVADRVEKGGHAVTHRKDPIPLQAN
;
A
#
# COMPACT_ATOMS: atom_id res chain seq x y z
N MET A 1 -7.06 -6.90 -19.16
CA MET A 1 -6.08 -7.40 -18.20
C MET A 1 -6.85 -7.67 -16.91
N ASP A 2 -6.87 -8.91 -16.43
CA ASP A 2 -7.48 -9.25 -15.15
C ASP A 2 -6.42 -9.09 -14.06
N PHE A 3 -6.71 -8.27 -13.05
CA PHE A 3 -5.81 -7.99 -11.92
C PHE A 3 -6.12 -8.87 -10.69
N GLY A 4 -7.05 -9.80 -10.81
CA GLY A 4 -7.46 -10.72 -9.76
C GLY A 4 -8.09 -10.03 -8.55
N GLY A 5 -7.94 -10.62 -7.37
CA GLY A 5 -8.51 -10.07 -6.13
C GLY A 5 -7.89 -8.71 -5.76
N TYR A 6 -8.72 -7.70 -5.52
CA TYR A 6 -8.26 -6.37 -5.13
C TYR A 6 -8.26 -6.20 -3.61
N VAL A 7 -7.14 -5.75 -3.03
CA VAL A 7 -6.99 -5.54 -1.57
C VAL A 7 -6.45 -4.14 -1.28
N ASN A 8 -7.32 -3.21 -0.89
CA ASN A 8 -6.93 -1.83 -0.54
C ASN A 8 -7.14 -1.53 0.96
N PHE A 9 -6.14 -0.88 1.57
CA PHE A 9 -6.19 -0.48 2.98
C PHE A 9 -7.31 0.52 3.27
N ASP A 10 -7.46 1.56 2.44
CA ASP A 10 -8.44 2.63 2.68
C ASP A 10 -9.89 2.08 2.57
N GLU A 11 -10.15 1.11 1.68
CA GLU A 11 -11.45 0.42 1.62
C GLU A 11 -11.74 -0.41 2.87
N ILE A 12 -10.71 -1.10 3.40
CA ILE A 12 -10.86 -1.88 4.63
C ILE A 12 -11.13 -0.93 5.80
N VAL A 13 -10.42 0.21 5.88
CA VAL A 13 -10.69 1.23 6.91
C VAL A 13 -12.12 1.74 6.78
N ALA A 14 -12.61 2.05 5.59
CA ALA A 14 -13.98 2.58 5.41
C ALA A 14 -15.09 1.63 5.91
N ARG A 15 -14.83 0.32 5.97
CA ARG A 15 -15.80 -0.73 6.41
C ARG A 15 -15.77 -1.05 7.91
N LEU A 16 -14.89 -0.41 8.66
CA LEU A 16 -14.67 -0.68 10.09
C LEU A 16 -15.38 0.36 10.97
N GLU A 17 -16.02 -0.10 12.05
CA GLU A 17 -16.81 0.74 12.97
C GLU A 17 -16.01 1.17 14.23
N GLU A 18 -14.76 0.76 14.34
CA GLU A 18 -13.91 1.02 15.51
C GLU A 18 -13.48 2.49 15.64
N SER A 19 -12.99 2.86 16.83
CA SER A 19 -12.31 4.14 17.08
C SER A 19 -11.05 4.30 16.21
N ASP A 20 -10.68 5.54 15.86
CA ASP A 20 -9.67 5.83 14.83
C ASP A 20 -8.35 5.06 14.96
N LEU A 21 -7.79 4.95 16.18
CA LEU A 21 -6.52 4.26 16.39
C LEU A 21 -6.64 2.74 16.25
N ASP A 22 -7.71 2.14 16.78
CA ASP A 22 -7.91 0.70 16.73
C ASP A 22 -8.36 0.26 15.34
N LYS A 23 -9.15 1.10 14.67
CA LYS A 23 -9.56 0.97 13.27
C LYS A 23 -8.36 0.84 12.32
N VAL A 24 -7.41 1.78 12.40
CA VAL A 24 -6.20 1.77 11.56
C VAL A 24 -5.34 0.54 11.84
N LYS A 25 -5.13 0.17 13.12
CA LYS A 25 -4.35 -1.02 13.50
C LYS A 25 -5.01 -2.30 12.98
N LYS A 26 -6.32 -2.43 13.13
CA LYS A 26 -7.10 -3.59 12.68
C LYS A 26 -7.08 -3.69 11.16
N ALA A 27 -7.33 -2.58 10.45
CA ALA A 27 -7.28 -2.54 8.99
C ALA A 27 -5.91 -2.98 8.47
N LYS A 28 -4.80 -2.56 9.10
CA LYS A 28 -3.46 -2.97 8.70
C LYS A 28 -3.28 -4.48 8.78
N LYS A 29 -3.69 -5.10 9.90
CA LYS A 29 -3.64 -6.56 10.09
C LYS A 29 -4.50 -7.30 9.07
N ILE A 30 -5.72 -6.82 8.81
CA ILE A 30 -6.62 -7.42 7.82
C ILE A 30 -6.02 -7.34 6.41
N THR A 31 -5.51 -6.17 6.02
CA THR A 31 -4.90 -5.93 4.70
C THR A 31 -3.67 -6.83 4.48
N GLU A 32 -2.82 -6.98 5.50
CA GLU A 32 -1.66 -7.88 5.43
C GLU A 32 -2.08 -9.34 5.37
N SER A 33 -3.06 -9.75 6.17
CA SER A 33 -3.59 -11.13 6.18
C SER A 33 -4.21 -11.53 4.84
N GLN A 34 -5.08 -10.68 4.27
CA GLN A 34 -5.74 -10.95 2.98
C GLN A 34 -4.72 -11.08 1.84
N ARG A 35 -3.76 -10.16 1.76
CA ARG A 35 -2.69 -10.22 0.74
C ARG A 35 -1.81 -11.45 0.89
N ASN A 36 -1.49 -11.85 2.12
CA ASN A 36 -0.68 -13.05 2.36
C ASN A 36 -1.47 -14.32 2.00
N ASN A 37 -2.76 -14.37 2.31
CA ASN A 37 -3.62 -15.49 1.95
C ASN A 37 -3.66 -15.67 0.42
N LEU A 38 -3.98 -14.61 -0.34
CA LEU A 38 -4.02 -14.64 -1.81
C LEU A 38 -2.68 -15.09 -2.42
N ARG A 39 -1.55 -14.60 -1.88
CA ARG A 39 -0.22 -15.04 -2.30
C ARG A 39 0.02 -16.53 -2.01
N GLN A 40 -0.30 -16.99 -0.79
CA GLN A 40 -0.08 -18.38 -0.37
C GLN A 40 -0.97 -19.36 -1.13
N THR A 41 -2.18 -18.96 -1.51
CA THR A 41 -3.11 -19.76 -2.32
C THR A 41 -2.88 -19.62 -3.82
N LYS A 42 -1.80 -18.93 -4.24
CA LYS A 42 -1.44 -18.69 -5.65
C LYS A 42 -2.55 -18.03 -6.46
N MET A 43 -3.39 -17.23 -5.81
CA MET A 43 -4.43 -16.45 -6.48
C MET A 43 -3.87 -15.12 -6.97
N SER A 44 -4.11 -14.80 -8.24
CA SER A 44 -3.81 -13.48 -8.82
C SER A 44 -4.49 -12.38 -8.02
N HIS A 45 -3.79 -11.29 -7.73
CA HIS A 45 -4.28 -10.20 -6.91
C HIS A 45 -3.54 -8.89 -7.18
N SER A 46 -4.16 -7.78 -6.78
CA SER A 46 -3.63 -6.43 -6.94
C SER A 46 -3.93 -5.56 -5.73
N PHE A 47 -3.10 -4.54 -5.55
CA PHE A 47 -3.27 -3.53 -4.51
C PHE A 47 -2.50 -2.27 -4.90
N GLU A 48 -2.92 -1.12 -4.39
CA GLU A 48 -2.31 0.19 -4.64
C GLU A 48 -1.61 0.68 -3.36
N PRO A 49 -0.37 0.23 -3.08
CA PRO A 49 0.32 0.66 -1.88
C PRO A 49 0.98 2.02 -2.09
N VAL A 50 1.03 2.81 -1.02
CA VAL A 50 2.11 3.80 -0.88
C VAL A 50 3.42 3.07 -0.51
N MET A 51 4.51 3.45 -1.16
CA MET A 51 5.84 2.86 -1.00
C MET A 51 6.62 3.43 0.20
N SER A 52 5.93 3.70 1.31
CA SER A 52 6.50 4.35 2.51
C SER A 52 7.11 3.39 3.53
N HIS A 53 7.09 2.08 3.29
CA HIS A 53 7.60 1.07 4.23
C HIS A 53 8.35 -0.05 3.49
N PRO A 54 9.52 -0.51 3.98
CA PRO A 54 10.32 -1.55 3.30
C PRO A 54 9.57 -2.88 3.10
N GLY A 55 8.54 -3.12 3.93
CA GLY A 55 7.66 -4.28 3.79
C GLY A 55 6.99 -4.44 2.41
N ARG A 56 6.84 -3.38 1.61
CA ARG A 56 6.29 -3.49 0.24
C ARG A 56 7.28 -4.18 -0.70
N ILE A 57 8.56 -3.83 -0.59
CA ILE A 57 9.64 -4.50 -1.33
C ILE A 57 9.73 -5.96 -0.90
N LYS A 58 9.67 -6.24 0.41
CA LYS A 58 9.66 -7.61 0.93
C LYS A 58 8.52 -8.43 0.33
N TYR A 59 7.33 -7.85 0.20
CA TYR A 59 6.19 -8.53 -0.42
C TYR A 59 6.43 -8.85 -1.90
N ILE A 60 6.98 -7.91 -2.67
CA ILE A 60 7.30 -8.10 -4.10
C ILE A 60 8.30 -9.25 -4.27
N VAL A 61 9.39 -9.26 -3.49
CA VAL A 61 10.39 -10.34 -3.52
C VAL A 61 9.74 -11.68 -3.22
N GLN A 62 8.95 -11.73 -2.14
CA GLN A 62 8.21 -12.91 -1.74
C GLN A 62 7.23 -13.42 -2.80
N ALA A 63 6.53 -12.54 -3.51
CA ALA A 63 5.63 -12.91 -4.60
C ALA A 63 6.41 -13.51 -5.79
N LYS A 64 7.57 -12.95 -6.13
CA LYS A 64 8.44 -13.52 -7.18
C LYS A 64 8.97 -14.90 -6.78
N ASP A 65 9.41 -15.06 -5.54
CA ASP A 65 9.87 -16.36 -5.01
C ASP A 65 8.75 -17.40 -5.02
N ASP A 66 7.50 -16.94 -4.87
CA ASP A 66 6.29 -17.75 -4.99
C ASP A 66 5.89 -18.06 -6.45
N GLY A 67 6.62 -17.58 -7.45
CA GLY A 67 6.37 -17.86 -8.87
C GLY A 67 5.32 -16.97 -9.52
N PHE A 68 4.98 -15.82 -8.93
CA PHE A 68 4.12 -14.83 -9.57
C PHE A 68 4.89 -13.99 -10.59
N ASP A 69 4.25 -13.69 -11.72
CA ASP A 69 4.63 -12.57 -12.57
C ASP A 69 4.19 -11.26 -11.91
N VAL A 70 5.17 -10.43 -11.52
CA VAL A 70 4.91 -9.18 -10.80
C VAL A 70 5.00 -7.98 -11.74
N ILE A 71 3.91 -7.23 -11.86
CA ILE A 71 3.85 -5.95 -12.57
C ILE A 71 3.82 -4.82 -11.53
N LEU A 72 4.81 -3.93 -11.56
CA LEU A 72 4.84 -2.71 -10.75
C LEU A 72 4.56 -1.50 -11.63
N LEU A 73 3.43 -0.84 -11.40
CA LEU A 73 3.12 0.44 -12.02
C LEU A 73 3.47 1.56 -11.04
N PHE A 74 4.45 2.39 -11.42
CA PHE A 74 4.81 3.59 -10.69
C PHE A 74 4.17 4.80 -11.38
N ILE A 75 3.30 5.49 -10.65
CA ILE A 75 2.61 6.69 -11.12
C ILE A 75 3.19 7.87 -10.37
N ASP A 76 3.81 8.78 -11.10
CA ASP A 76 4.37 10.02 -10.57
C ASP A 76 3.87 11.22 -11.38
N THR A 77 3.93 12.39 -10.77
CA THR A 77 3.72 13.66 -11.46
C THR A 77 5.09 14.30 -11.71
N ASN A 78 5.20 15.11 -12.75
CA ASN A 78 6.43 15.83 -13.06
C ASN A 78 6.84 16.89 -12.03
N ASP A 79 6.06 17.08 -10.96
CA ASP A 79 6.26 18.14 -9.97
C ASP A 79 5.92 17.64 -8.55
N PRO A 80 6.92 17.51 -7.65
CA PRO A 80 6.71 17.10 -6.26
C PRO A 80 5.71 17.97 -5.48
N GLN A 81 5.54 19.25 -5.85
CA GLN A 81 4.58 20.14 -5.20
C GLN A 81 3.14 19.70 -5.41
N LYS A 82 2.84 19.05 -6.55
CA LYS A 82 1.51 18.50 -6.81
C LYS A 82 1.14 17.39 -5.85
N HIS A 83 2.11 16.59 -5.39
CA HIS A 83 1.85 15.56 -4.37
C HIS A 83 1.49 16.17 -3.02
N LEU A 84 2.19 17.24 -2.62
CA LEU A 84 1.89 17.95 -1.37
C LEU A 84 0.48 18.55 -1.40
N ALA A 85 0.12 19.22 -2.50
CA ALA A 85 -1.23 19.75 -2.69
C ALA A 85 -2.30 18.64 -2.66
N ARG A 86 -2.03 17.50 -3.29
CA ARG A 86 -2.95 16.35 -3.32
C ARG A 86 -3.14 15.69 -1.96
N VAL A 87 -2.08 15.63 -1.15
CA VAL A 87 -2.16 15.16 0.24
C VAL A 87 -2.98 16.13 1.07
N ALA A 88 -2.77 17.44 0.92
CA ALA A 88 -3.54 18.46 1.64
C ALA A 88 -5.04 18.37 1.31
N ASP A 89 -5.40 18.33 0.01
CA ASP A 89 -6.78 18.20 -0.46
C ASP A 89 -7.45 16.89 0.02
N ARG A 90 -6.70 15.78 0.08
CA ARG A 90 -7.19 14.51 0.64
C ARG A 90 -7.49 14.64 2.14
N VAL A 91 -6.64 15.32 2.90
CA VAL A 91 -6.85 15.54 4.34
C VAL A 91 -8.07 16.42 4.57
N GLU A 92 -8.23 17.49 3.77
CA GLU A 92 -9.41 18.36 3.82
C GLU A 92 -10.71 17.59 3.55
N LYS A 93 -10.67 16.61 2.65
CA LYS A 93 -11.81 15.72 2.32
C LYS A 93 -12.01 14.56 3.31
N GLY A 94 -11.36 14.58 4.47
CA GLY A 94 -11.53 13.57 5.53
C GLY A 94 -10.67 12.30 5.36
N GLY A 95 -9.70 12.31 4.45
CA GLY A 95 -8.73 11.22 4.29
C GLY A 95 -7.61 11.27 5.33
N HIS A 96 -6.88 10.15 5.48
CA HIS A 96 -5.80 10.04 6.48
C HIS A 96 -4.59 10.89 6.09
N ALA A 97 -4.05 11.64 7.06
CA ALA A 97 -2.81 12.38 6.94
C ALA A 97 -1.58 11.45 6.84
N VAL A 98 -0.56 11.89 6.10
CA VAL A 98 0.72 11.18 5.99
C VAL A 98 1.68 11.71 7.06
N THR A 99 2.10 10.86 7.98
CA THR A 99 3.16 11.22 8.94
C THR A 99 4.48 11.39 8.18
N HIS A 100 5.07 12.57 8.26
CA HIS A 100 6.36 12.86 7.64
C HIS A 100 7.46 12.06 8.35
N ARG A 101 7.84 10.91 7.80
CA ARG A 101 9.11 10.28 8.15
C ARG A 101 10.08 10.44 6.96
N LYS A 102 11.05 11.33 7.13
CA LYS A 102 12.20 11.51 6.24
C LYS A 102 13.32 10.55 6.63
N ASP A 103 13.14 9.24 6.42
CA ASP A 103 14.29 8.34 6.47
C ASP A 103 14.66 8.03 5.01
N PRO A 104 15.75 8.61 4.46
CA PRO A 104 16.18 8.26 3.12
C PRO A 104 16.49 6.76 3.08
N ILE A 105 15.90 6.06 2.10
CA ILE A 105 16.29 4.68 1.78
C ILE A 105 17.77 4.77 1.36
N PRO A 106 18.71 4.10 2.04
CA PRO A 106 20.08 4.10 1.59
C PRO A 106 20.13 3.43 0.21
N LEU A 107 20.45 4.23 -0.81
CA LEU A 107 20.88 3.73 -2.10
C LEU A 107 22.19 2.99 -1.87
N GLN A 108 22.15 1.67 -1.77
CA GLN A 108 23.36 0.88 -1.92
C GLN A 108 23.74 0.92 -3.40
N ALA A 109 24.84 1.62 -3.70
CA ALA A 109 25.45 1.61 -5.00
C ALA A 109 25.98 0.19 -5.27
N ASN A 110 25.56 -0.39 -6.41
CA ASN A 110 26.23 -1.53 -7.01
C ASN A 110 27.47 -1.07 -7.76
#